data_AF-A0A972DFG8-F1
#
_entry.id   AF-A0A972DFG8-F1
#
_cell.length_a   1.000
_cell.length_b   1.000
_cell.length_c   1.000
_cell.angle_alpha   90.00
_cell.angle_beta   90.00
_cell.angle_gamma   90.00
#
_symmetry.space_group_name_H-M   'P 1'
#
loop_
_entity.id
_entity.type
_entity.pdbx_description
1 polymer ?
#
loop_
_entity_poly.entity_id
_entity_poly.type
_entity_poly.pdbx_seq_one_letter_code
_entity_poly.pdbx_strand_id
1 'polypeptide(L)' 'MDLGFNQCNFDIIYAVTEDFNIRAQKCLLISGFVLDMSMEHYETSKGKYEYCYCIDKKGFSMKQKEQRHD' A
#
# COMPACT_ATOMS: atom_id res chain seq x y z
N MET A 1 13.61 13.68 -6.16
CA MET A 1 13.93 12.25 -6.26
C MET A 1 12.62 11.56 -6.57
N ASP A 2 12.41 11.11 -7.81
CA ASP A 2 11.24 10.31 -8.14
C ASP A 2 11.47 8.92 -7.53
N LEU A 3 10.56 8.45 -6.67
CA LEU A 3 10.58 7.10 -6.08
C LEU A 3 9.45 6.28 -6.71
N GLY A 4 9.55 4.95 -6.66
CA GLY A 4 8.51 4.03 -7.16
C GLY A 4 8.64 3.69 -8.64
N PHE A 5 7.50 3.56 -9.33
CA PHE A 5 7.43 3.03 -10.71
C PHE A 5 8.24 3.78 -11.77
N ASN A 6 8.59 5.04 -11.52
CA ASN A 6 9.33 5.87 -12.47
C ASN A 6 10.85 5.70 -12.36
N GLN A 7 11.36 5.27 -11.20
CA GLN A 7 12.79 5.17 -10.93
C GLN A 7 13.34 3.77 -11.16
N CYS A 8 12.53 2.77 -10.83
CA CYS A 8 12.82 1.37 -11.03
C CYS A 8 11.69 0.79 -11.87
N ASN A 9 12.02 0.02 -12.91
CA ASN A 9 11.03 -0.64 -13.77
C ASN A 9 10.37 -1.82 -13.04
N PHE A 10 9.75 -1.55 -11.90
CA PHE A 10 8.96 -2.49 -11.12
C PHE A 10 7.57 -2.61 -11.73
N ASP A 11 7.03 -3.83 -11.72
CA ASP A 11 5.67 -4.10 -12.16
C ASP A 11 4.64 -3.91 -11.03
N ILE A 12 5.08 -4.14 -9.79
CA ILE A 12 4.28 -4.08 -8.58
C ILE A 12 5.08 -3.48 -7.42
N ILE A 13 4.39 -2.78 -6.52
CA ILE A 13 4.95 -2.27 -5.27
C ILE A 13 4.16 -2.85 -4.10
N TYR A 14 4.88 -3.36 -3.10
CA TYR A 14 4.32 -3.86 -1.86
C TYR A 14 4.58 -2.89 -0.70
N ALA A 15 3.61 -2.77 0.19
CA ALA A 15 3.69 -2.02 1.43
C ALA A 15 3.12 -2.87 2.57
N VAL A 16 3.90 -3.05 3.63
CA VAL A 16 3.51 -3.83 4.81
C VAL A 16 3.29 -2.88 5.98
N THR A 17 2.21 -3.08 6.72
CA THR A 17 1.91 -2.33 7.94
C THR A 17 1.20 -3.22 8.96
N GLU A 18 1.43 -2.96 10.24
CA GLU A 18 0.72 -3.66 11.32
C GLU A 18 -0.76 -3.23 11.41
N ASP A 19 -1.58 -4.13 11.94
CA ASP A 19 -3.03 -3.98 12.13
C ASP A 19 -3.43 -2.77 12.98
N PHE A 20 -2.63 -2.39 13.98
CA PHE A 20 -2.88 -1.22 14.80
C PHE A 20 -2.56 0.10 14.10
N ASN A 21 -1.77 0.08 13.02
CA ASN A 21 -1.38 1.29 12.32
C ASN A 21 -2.45 1.71 11.29
N ILE A 22 -3.64 2.01 11.82
CA ILE A 22 -4.84 2.37 11.06
C ILE A 22 -4.58 3.57 10.13
N ARG A 23 -3.72 4.52 10.56
CA ARG A 23 -3.37 5.69 9.75
C ARG A 23 -2.61 5.29 8.48
N ALA A 24 -1.61 4.41 8.60
CA ALA A 24 -0.86 3.92 7.44
C ALA A 24 -1.77 3.14 6.48
N GLN A 25 -2.63 2.26 7.01
CA GLN A 25 -3.61 1.51 6.20
C GLN A 25 -4.52 2.44 5.40
N LYS A 26 -5.05 3.51 6.02
CA LYS A 26 -5.88 4.52 5.33
C LYS A 26 -5.10 5.25 4.23
N CYS A 27 -3.86 5.64 4.49
CA CYS A 27 -3.01 6.28 3.48
C CYS A 27 -2.79 5.37 2.27
N LEU A 28 -2.49 4.08 2.49
CA LEU A 28 -2.30 3.10 1.42
C LEU A 28 -3.55 2.95 0.55
N LEU A 29 -4.72 2.80 1.17
CA LEU A 29 -5.99 2.68 0.46
C LEU A 29 -6.30 3.94 -0.38
N ILE A 30 -6.09 5.14 0.17
CA ILE A 30 -6.29 6.41 -0.55
C ILE A 30 -5.31 6.52 -1.73
N SER A 31 -4.07 6.06 -1.56
CA SER A 31 -3.06 6.02 -2.62
C SER A 31 -3.33 4.96 -3.70
N GLY A 32 -4.37 4.14 -3.54
CA GLY A 32 -4.78 3.12 -4.52
C GLY A 32 -4.19 1.74 -4.31
N PHE A 33 -3.48 1.53 -3.20
CA PHE A 33 -3.08 0.17 -2.85
C PHE A 33 -4.30 -0.65 -2.43
N VAL A 34 -4.27 -1.94 -2.72
CA VAL A 34 -5.28 -2.91 -2.32
C VAL A 34 -4.67 -3.89 -1.33
N LEU A 35 -5.48 -4.42 -0.42
CA LEU A 35 -5.04 -5.47 0.49
C LEU A 35 -4.85 -6.76 -0.32
N ASP A 36 -3.64 -7.31 -0.30
CA ASP A 36 -3.29 -8.56 -1.00
C ASP A 36 -3.38 -9.74 -0.03
N MET A 37 -2.75 -9.61 1.14
CA MET A 37 -2.73 -10.65 2.17
C MET A 37 -2.62 -10.09 3.58
N SER A 38 -3.07 -10.88 4.55
CA SER A 38 -2.77 -10.70 5.97
C SER A 38 -1.93 -11.86 6.46
N MET A 39 -0.94 -11.57 7.31
CA MET A 39 -0.10 -12.55 7.96
C MET A 39 -0.29 -12.44 9.46
N GLU A 40 -0.68 -13.55 10.08
CA GLU A 40 -0.71 -13.67 11.54
C GLU A 40 0.72 -13.85 12.05
N HIS A 41 1.12 -13.05 13.02
CA HIS A 41 2.38 -13.22 13.75
C HIS A 41 2.12 -13.40 15.24
N TYR A 42 3.17 -13.68 16.02
CA TYR A 42 3.06 -13.78 17.47
C TYR A 42 2.39 -12.53 18.04
N GLU A 43 1.39 -12.75 18.89
CA GLU A 43 0.59 -11.68 19.49
C GLU A 43 1.51 -10.75 20.31
N THR A 44 1.57 -9.49 19.88
CA THR A 44 2.32 -8.45 20.60
C THR A 44 1.36 -7.61 21.43
N SER A 45 1.89 -6.75 22.29
CA SER A 45 1.09 -5.77 23.05
C SER A 45 0.37 -4.73 22.18
N LYS A 46 0.64 -4.71 20.87
CA LYS A 46 0.09 -3.72 19.94
C LYS A 46 -0.75 -4.34 18.83
N GLY A 47 -0.48 -5.56 18.41
CA GLY A 47 -1.07 -6.14 17.21
C GLY A 47 -0.78 -7.63 17.02
N LYS A 48 -1.56 -8.25 16.15
CA LYS A 48 -1.51 -9.67 15.82
C LYS A 48 -1.28 -9.93 14.32
N TYR A 49 -1.61 -8.96 13.48
CA TYR A 49 -1.49 -9.10 12.03
C TYR A 49 -0.59 -8.06 11.40
N GLU A 50 0.17 -8.52 10.40
CA GLU A 50 0.75 -7.68 9.35
C GLU A 50 -0.16 -7.72 8.13
N TYR A 51 -0.51 -6.53 7.63
CA TYR A 51 -1.26 -6.36 6.40
C TYR A 51 -0.34 -5.95 5.27
N CYS A 52 -0.36 -6.74 4.21
CA CYS A 52 0.41 -6.52 3.01
C CYS A 52 -0.50 -5.98 1.92
N TYR A 53 -0.20 -4.76 1.51
CA TYR A 53 -0.90 -4.05 0.45
C TYR A 53 -0.06 -4.02 -0.81
N CYS A 54 -0.69 -4.08 -1.97
CA CYS A 54 -0.03 -4.00 -3.26
C CYS A 54 -0.67 -2.96 -4.18
N ILE A 55 0.13 -2.45 -5.12
CA ILE A 55 -0.35 -1.66 -6.24
C ILE A 55 0.47 -2.02 -7.47
N ASP A 56 -0.17 -2.15 -8.63
CA ASP A 56 0.51 -2.33 -9.90
C ASP A 56 0.62 -1.01 -10.66
N LYS A 57 1.42 -1.01 -11.74
CA LYS A 57 1.65 0.19 -12.55
C LYS A 57 0.36 0.77 -13.16
N LYS A 58 -0.61 -0.10 -13.46
CA LYS A 58 -1.92 0.31 -14.02
C LYS A 58 -2.76 1.02 -12.97
N GLY A 59 -2.92 0.44 -11.79
CA GLY A 59 -3.64 1.00 -10.66
C GLY A 59 -3.07 2.35 -10.23
N PHE A 60 -1.74 2.45 -10.17
CA PHE A 60 -1.06 3.71 -9.87
C PHE A 60 -1.36 4.79 -10.92
N SER A 61 -1.32 4.43 -12.21
CA SER A 61 -1.62 5.35 -13.31
C SER A 61 -3.08 5.82 -13.30
N MET A 62 -4.02 4.95 -12.93
CA MET A 62 -5.45 5.30 -12.79
C MET A 62 -5.65 6.29 -11.64
N LYS A 63 -5.08 6.03 -10.45
CA LYS A 63 -5.17 6.96 -9.31
C LYS A 63 -4.55 8.32 -9.57
N GLN A 64 -3.44 8.38 -10.29
CA GLN A 64 -2.87 9.67 -10.68
C GLN A 64 -3.77 10.48 -11.62
N LYS A 65 -4.63 9.85 -12.41
CA LYS A 65 -5.57 10.55 -13.28
C LYS A 65 -6.75 11.08 -12.48
N GLU A 66 -7.28 10.29 -11.54
CA GLU A 66 -8.37 10.72 -10.64
C GLU A 66 -8.01 12.00 -9.87
N GLN A 67 -6.79 12.10 -9.33
CA GLN A 67 -6.35 13.25 -8.53
C GLN A 67 -6.08 14.54 -9.32
N ARG A 68 -6.08 14.51 -10.66
CA ARG A 68 -5.87 15.70 -11.51
C ARG A 68 -7.18 16.35 -11.97
N HIS A 69 -8.31 15.74 -11.64
CA HIS A 69 -9.64 16.22 -12.02
C HIS A 69 -10.40 16.91 -10.86
N ASP A 70 -9.73 17.07 -9.71
CA ASP A 70 -10.12 17.96 -8.61
C ASP A 70 -9.30 19.26 -8.66
#